data_AF-L9WSY2-F1
#
_entry.id   AF-L9WSY2-F1
#
_cell.length_a   1.000
_cell.length_b   1.000
_cell.length_c   1.000
_cell.angle_alpha   90.00
_cell.angle_beta   90.00
_cell.angle_gamma   90.00
#
_symmetry.space_group_name_H-M   'P 1'
#
loop_
_entity.id
_entity.type
_entity.pdbx_description
1 polymer ?
#
loop_
_entity_poly.entity_id
_entity_poly.type
_entity_poly.pdbx_seq_one_letter_code
_entity_poly.pdbx_strand_id
1 'polypeptide(L)'
;MRRRHYLIASSGLMASAIGSFGAIADTNRGVSSIQAETEPLRFEGSGASVTDEFELESGVTVAEAVHDGESNFIVDLVPTDNGREELLINVIGTYDGASGILAAQGPYLLDIDADGNWEIDLRQPRATDADAETLPVELEDETSTWNGPFLFDGLGQARGTHDGAGNFIVEILPQEGRFSELVFNEIGVFVGETTFDLEGIGYVTVDADGPWSITME
;
A
#
# COMPACT_ATOMS: atom_id res chain seq x y z
N MET A 1 32.71 3.57 -64.61
CA MET A 1 34.00 3.91 -65.27
C MET A 1 34.95 4.55 -64.24
N ARG A 2 36.28 4.55 -64.48
CA ARG A 2 37.35 5.39 -63.83
C ARG A 2 37.23 5.64 -62.30
N ARG A 3 37.93 4.91 -61.41
CA ARG A 3 39.37 5.01 -61.01
C ARG A 3 39.90 6.41 -60.59
N ARG A 4 40.21 6.55 -59.29
CA ARG A 4 41.42 7.13 -58.61
C ARG A 4 41.22 6.86 -57.10
N HIS A 5 42.06 6.21 -56.28
CA HIS A 5 43.53 6.15 -56.05
C HIS A 5 44.16 7.41 -55.46
N TYR A 6 44.63 7.32 -54.19
CA TYR A 6 45.85 7.93 -53.64
C TYR A 6 46.36 7.16 -52.40
N LEU A 7 47.65 7.34 -52.08
CA LEU A 7 48.41 6.87 -50.91
C LEU A 7 49.32 8.05 -50.45
N ILE A 8 50.10 8.06 -49.36
CA ILE A 8 50.69 7.08 -48.42
C ILE A 8 50.70 7.74 -46.99
N ALA A 9 51.27 7.28 -45.86
CA ALA A 9 52.31 6.28 -45.51
C ALA A 9 52.06 5.71 -44.07
N SER A 10 52.72 4.63 -43.58
CA SER A 10 53.95 4.58 -42.74
C SER A 10 53.98 5.60 -41.57
N SER A 11 54.24 5.27 -40.28
CA SER A 11 54.61 4.04 -39.54
C SER A 11 54.23 4.24 -38.05
N GLY A 12 54.12 3.27 -37.14
CA GLY A 12 54.30 1.81 -37.18
C GLY A 12 54.88 1.30 -35.85
N LEU A 13 54.39 0.17 -35.32
CA LEU A 13 54.99 -0.57 -34.19
C LEU A 13 54.48 -2.02 -34.18
N MET A 14 55.32 -2.97 -33.75
CA MET A 14 55.03 -4.42 -33.78
C MET A 14 54.97 -4.99 -32.37
N ALA A 15 53.89 -5.71 -32.05
CA ALA A 15 53.85 -6.69 -30.97
C ALA A 15 52.86 -7.83 -31.32
N SER A 16 53.34 -9.07 -31.28
CA SER A 16 52.54 -10.30 -31.31
C SER A 16 51.94 -10.59 -29.91
N ALA A 17 50.98 -11.50 -29.69
CA ALA A 17 50.60 -12.67 -30.49
C ALA A 17 49.09 -13.01 -30.38
N ILE A 18 48.70 -14.20 -30.88
CA ILE A 18 47.31 -14.64 -31.10
C ILE A 18 46.77 -15.45 -29.91
N GLY A 19 45.52 -15.19 -29.52
CA GLY A 19 44.68 -16.00 -28.64
C GLY A 19 43.20 -15.67 -28.92
N SER A 20 42.29 -16.65 -28.87
CA SER A 20 41.06 -16.62 -29.70
C SER A 20 39.74 -16.77 -28.94
N PHE A 21 38.72 -16.05 -29.44
CA PHE A 21 37.26 -16.22 -29.24
C PHE A 21 36.68 -16.14 -27.81
N GLY A 22 35.65 -15.28 -27.69
CA GLY A 22 34.85 -15.12 -26.47
C GLY A 22 33.87 -13.95 -26.57
N ALA A 23 32.90 -14.03 -27.47
CA ALA A 23 31.82 -13.03 -27.55
C ALA A 23 30.68 -13.42 -26.59
N ILE A 24 30.62 -12.76 -25.44
CA ILE A 24 29.49 -12.79 -24.50
C ILE A 24 29.18 -11.30 -24.28
N ALA A 25 28.29 -10.74 -25.08
CA ALA A 25 26.83 -10.78 -24.94
C ALA A 25 26.36 -9.79 -23.87
N ASP A 26 25.50 -8.87 -24.30
CA ASP A 26 24.88 -7.85 -23.49
C ASP A 26 24.18 -8.47 -22.29
N THR A 27 24.37 -7.88 -21.10
CA THR A 27 23.36 -8.01 -20.04
C THR A 27 23.35 -6.74 -19.21
N ASN A 28 22.80 -5.68 -19.80
CA ASN A 28 22.09 -4.65 -19.06
C ASN A 28 20.95 -5.30 -18.24
N ARG A 29 21.30 -5.99 -17.14
CA ARG A 29 20.34 -6.48 -16.15
C ARG A 29 19.66 -5.25 -15.59
N GLY A 30 18.35 -5.15 -15.80
CA GLY A 30 17.56 -4.11 -15.16
C GLY A 30 17.82 -4.15 -13.67
N VAL A 31 18.31 -3.04 -13.12
CA VAL A 31 18.12 -2.77 -11.70
C VAL A 31 16.61 -2.68 -11.54
N SER A 32 16.01 -3.64 -10.84
CA SER A 32 14.59 -3.52 -10.49
C SER A 32 14.46 -2.20 -9.73
N SER A 33 13.59 -1.31 -10.20
CA SER A 33 13.39 -0.01 -9.57
C SER A 33 12.72 -0.24 -8.23
N ILE A 34 13.52 -0.29 -7.18
CA ILE A 34 13.04 -0.15 -5.80
C ILE A 34 12.44 1.26 -5.74
N GLN A 35 11.14 1.37 -5.98
CA GLN A 35 10.40 2.58 -5.63
C GLN A 35 10.41 2.63 -4.11
N ALA A 36 11.18 3.57 -3.57
CA ALA A 36 11.03 3.94 -2.17
C ALA A 36 9.58 4.41 -1.95
N GLU A 37 9.08 4.21 -0.74
CA GLU A 37 7.76 4.70 -0.33
C GLU A 37 7.63 6.20 -0.64
N THR A 38 6.45 6.61 -1.10
CA THR A 38 6.18 8.03 -1.34
C THR A 38 5.90 8.70 0.01
N GLU A 39 6.48 9.89 0.22
CA GLU A 39 6.20 10.71 1.41
C GLU A 39 4.68 10.89 1.59
N PRO A 40 4.14 10.84 2.83
CA PRO A 40 2.69 10.92 3.04
C PRO A 40 2.07 12.19 2.47
N LEU A 41 0.91 12.06 1.82
CA LEU A 41 0.09 13.19 1.42
C LEU A 41 -0.74 13.64 2.62
N ARG A 42 -0.38 14.79 3.19
CA ARG A 42 -0.98 15.34 4.41
C ARG A 42 -1.99 16.44 4.12
N PHE A 43 -3.15 16.35 4.76
CA PHE A 43 -4.26 17.29 4.68
C PHE A 43 -4.70 17.70 6.09
N GLU A 44 -5.11 18.95 6.27
CA GLU A 44 -5.62 19.50 7.53
C GLU A 44 -6.79 20.45 7.26
N GLY A 45 -7.78 20.50 8.14
CA GLY A 45 -8.96 21.35 7.95
C GLY A 45 -9.94 21.33 9.11
N SER A 46 -11.13 21.91 8.89
CA SER A 46 -12.24 21.85 9.84
C SER A 46 -13.60 22.03 9.18
N GLY A 47 -14.58 21.27 9.66
CA GLY A 47 -15.87 21.10 9.02
C GLY A 47 -15.78 20.37 7.67
N ALA A 48 -16.92 20.27 7.00
CA ALA A 48 -17.01 19.70 5.66
C ALA A 48 -16.17 20.48 4.62
N SER A 49 -15.44 19.76 3.78
CA SER A 49 -14.41 20.31 2.89
C SER A 49 -14.11 19.39 1.70
N VAL A 50 -13.49 19.95 0.66
CA VAL A 50 -12.97 19.21 -0.51
C VAL A 50 -11.51 19.62 -0.71
N THR A 51 -10.60 18.67 -0.94
CA THR A 51 -9.18 18.98 -1.17
C THR A 51 -8.91 19.49 -2.58
N ASP A 52 -7.72 20.09 -2.80
CA ASP A 52 -7.14 20.12 -4.14
C ASP A 52 -6.87 18.68 -4.65
N GLU A 53 -6.76 18.53 -5.96
CA GLU A 53 -6.49 17.25 -6.64
C GLU A 53 -5.03 16.77 -6.42
N PHE A 54 -4.86 15.47 -6.17
CA PHE A 54 -3.57 14.80 -5.98
C PHE A 54 -3.51 13.49 -6.77
N GLU A 55 -2.30 13.01 -7.07
CA GLU A 55 -2.07 11.75 -7.79
C GLU A 55 -1.79 10.62 -6.78
N LEU A 56 -2.37 9.44 -7.02
CA LEU A 56 -2.01 8.19 -6.33
C LEU A 56 -1.38 7.20 -7.32
N GLU A 57 -0.42 6.40 -6.84
CA GLU A 57 0.05 5.20 -7.53
C GLU A 57 -0.90 4.03 -7.28
N SER A 58 -0.88 2.99 -8.12
CA SER A 58 -1.74 1.81 -7.87
C SER A 58 -1.17 0.94 -6.74
N GLY A 59 -2.07 0.36 -5.94
CA GLY A 59 -1.77 -0.57 -4.85
C GLY A 59 -2.31 -0.09 -3.50
N VAL A 60 -1.75 -0.64 -2.42
CA VAL A 60 -2.16 -0.32 -1.05
C VAL A 60 -2.08 1.18 -0.79
N THR A 61 -3.17 1.74 -0.27
CA THR A 61 -3.30 3.13 0.19
C THR A 61 -3.98 3.12 1.54
N VAL A 62 -3.35 3.74 2.53
CA VAL A 62 -3.81 3.82 3.92
C VAL A 62 -4.08 5.28 4.26
N ALA A 63 -5.21 5.56 4.90
CA ALA A 63 -5.51 6.83 5.53
C ALA A 63 -5.37 6.67 7.05
N GLU A 64 -4.39 7.33 7.66
CA GLU A 64 -4.43 7.62 9.09
C GLU A 64 -5.09 8.98 9.26
N ALA A 65 -6.01 9.11 10.21
CA ALA A 65 -6.73 10.37 10.43
C ALA A 65 -7.09 10.61 11.89
N VAL A 66 -7.30 11.89 12.22
CA VAL A 66 -7.74 12.37 13.52
C VAL A 66 -8.90 13.34 13.33
N HIS A 67 -9.93 13.29 14.19
CA HIS A 67 -11.07 14.22 14.18
C HIS A 67 -11.50 14.57 15.62
N ASP A 68 -11.80 15.85 15.90
CA ASP A 68 -12.17 16.33 17.24
C ASP A 68 -13.65 16.74 17.43
N GLY A 69 -14.51 16.46 16.44
CA GLY A 69 -15.94 16.79 16.46
C GLY A 69 -16.86 15.82 17.22
N GLU A 70 -18.16 16.12 17.24
CA GLU A 70 -19.19 15.34 17.96
C GLU A 70 -20.21 14.65 17.01
N SER A 71 -20.10 14.85 15.69
CA SER A 71 -21.04 14.37 14.67
C SER A 71 -20.35 13.47 13.63
N ASN A 72 -20.95 13.26 12.45
CA ASN A 72 -20.34 12.53 11.34
C ASN A 72 -18.87 12.95 11.12
N PHE A 73 -17.99 11.96 10.92
CA PHE A 73 -16.72 12.12 10.22
C PHE A 73 -16.69 11.10 9.09
N ILE A 74 -16.91 11.60 7.88
CA ILE A 74 -16.96 10.81 6.65
C ILE A 74 -15.86 11.34 5.74
N VAL A 75 -15.05 10.43 5.20
CA VAL A 75 -13.97 10.73 4.24
C VAL A 75 -14.12 9.79 3.05
N ASP A 76 -14.47 10.36 1.90
CA ASP A 76 -14.60 9.64 0.63
C ASP A 76 -13.43 9.96 -0.29
N LEU A 77 -12.78 8.93 -0.83
CA LEU A 77 -11.73 9.07 -1.84
C LEU A 77 -12.35 9.05 -3.23
N VAL A 78 -12.38 10.21 -3.89
CA VAL A 78 -13.09 10.42 -5.15
C VAL A 78 -12.09 10.50 -6.32
N PRO A 79 -12.05 9.52 -7.24
CA PRO A 79 -11.25 9.61 -8.46
C PRO A 79 -11.84 10.64 -9.42
N THR A 80 -11.01 11.58 -9.90
CA THR A 80 -11.50 12.72 -10.71
C THR A 80 -11.60 12.41 -12.20
N ASP A 81 -11.03 11.29 -12.68
CA ASP A 81 -11.08 10.87 -14.08
C ASP A 81 -12.08 9.73 -14.35
N ASN A 82 -11.85 8.52 -13.80
CA ASN A 82 -12.59 7.29 -14.10
C ASN A 82 -12.43 6.27 -12.96
N GLY A 83 -13.40 6.18 -12.06
CA GLY A 83 -13.39 5.12 -11.05
C GLY A 83 -14.71 4.98 -10.30
N ARG A 84 -14.58 4.58 -9.04
CA ARG A 84 -15.62 4.72 -8.03
C ARG A 84 -15.04 5.50 -6.87
N GLU A 85 -15.92 6.28 -6.26
CA GLU A 85 -15.82 6.79 -4.90
C GLU A 85 -15.64 5.59 -3.96
N GLU A 86 -14.56 5.57 -3.20
CA GLU A 86 -14.27 4.53 -2.20
C GLU A 86 -14.28 5.18 -0.81
N LEU A 87 -15.14 4.69 0.07
CA LEU A 87 -15.34 5.21 1.42
C LEU A 87 -14.17 4.80 2.31
N LEU A 88 -13.36 5.77 2.77
CA LEU A 88 -12.22 5.51 3.65
C LEU A 88 -12.65 5.44 5.11
N ILE A 89 -13.40 6.44 5.59
CA ILE A 89 -13.79 6.58 7.00
C ILE A 89 -15.28 6.94 7.07
N ASN A 90 -16.00 6.35 8.03
CA ASN A 90 -17.41 6.65 8.30
C ASN A 90 -17.75 6.39 9.77
N VAL A 91 -17.52 7.39 10.62
CA VAL A 91 -17.72 7.30 12.07
C VAL A 91 -18.56 8.47 12.59
N ILE A 92 -18.91 8.44 13.87
CA ILE A 92 -19.63 9.52 14.56
C ILE A 92 -18.85 9.91 15.82
N GLY A 93 -18.45 11.17 15.89
CA GLY A 93 -17.69 11.76 16.99
C GLY A 93 -16.20 11.85 16.70
N THR A 94 -15.40 11.77 17.77
CA THR A 94 -13.94 11.81 17.71
C THR A 94 -13.38 10.57 17.03
N TYR A 95 -12.34 10.75 16.22
CA TYR A 95 -11.60 9.66 15.58
C TYR A 95 -10.10 9.84 15.81
N ASP A 96 -9.39 8.72 15.99
CA ASP A 96 -7.92 8.63 16.03
C ASP A 96 -7.60 7.18 15.64
N GLY A 97 -7.16 6.96 14.39
CA GLY A 97 -7.05 5.63 13.81
C GLY A 97 -6.77 5.61 12.32
N ALA A 98 -6.87 4.42 11.72
CA ALA A 98 -6.61 4.20 10.30
C ALA A 98 -7.64 3.35 9.57
N SER A 99 -7.65 3.49 8.25
CA SER A 99 -8.37 2.66 7.27
C SER A 99 -7.52 2.50 6.01
N GLY A 100 -7.80 1.53 5.15
CA GLY A 100 -7.02 1.32 3.93
C GLY A 100 -7.73 0.52 2.83
N ILE A 101 -7.29 0.74 1.60
CA ILE A 101 -7.86 0.19 0.37
C ILE A 101 -6.77 -0.17 -0.65
N LEU A 102 -7.18 -0.80 -1.77
CA LEU A 102 -6.36 -0.94 -2.98
C LEU A 102 -6.75 0.12 -4.02
N ALA A 103 -5.97 1.19 -4.11
CA ALA A 103 -6.21 2.27 -5.07
C ALA A 103 -5.76 1.89 -6.50
N ALA A 104 -6.43 2.50 -7.48
CA ALA A 104 -5.91 2.57 -8.85
C ALA A 104 -4.86 3.68 -8.95
N GLN A 105 -4.02 3.65 -10.00
CA GLN A 105 -3.19 4.80 -10.34
C GLN A 105 -4.07 5.87 -11.00
N GLY A 106 -3.98 7.12 -10.55
CA GLY A 106 -4.67 8.25 -11.17
C GLY A 106 -4.88 9.45 -10.24
N PRO A 107 -5.60 10.47 -10.71
CA PRO A 107 -5.92 11.67 -9.95
C PRO A 107 -7.15 11.47 -9.05
N TYR A 108 -7.07 11.98 -7.84
CA TYR A 108 -8.04 11.86 -6.76
C TYR A 108 -8.21 13.19 -6.01
N LEU A 109 -9.32 13.31 -5.30
CA LEU A 109 -9.51 14.26 -4.20
C LEU A 109 -10.12 13.53 -2.99
N LEU A 110 -10.08 14.17 -1.83
CA LEU A 110 -10.93 13.79 -0.69
C LEU A 110 -12.14 14.72 -0.64
N ASP A 111 -13.34 14.14 -0.50
CA ASP A 111 -14.54 14.84 -0.04
C ASP A 111 -14.77 14.46 1.42
N ILE A 112 -15.02 15.44 2.29
CA ILE A 112 -15.10 15.28 3.74
C ILE A 112 -16.40 15.90 4.24
N ASP A 113 -17.22 15.12 4.98
CA ASP A 113 -18.30 15.62 5.83
C ASP A 113 -17.87 15.51 7.30
N ALA A 114 -17.77 16.65 7.98
CA ALA A 114 -17.24 16.77 9.34
C ALA A 114 -17.85 17.96 10.09
N ASP A 115 -17.83 17.92 11.43
CA ASP A 115 -18.22 19.06 12.29
C ASP A 115 -17.05 19.66 13.12
N GLY A 116 -15.99 18.88 13.36
CA GLY A 116 -14.78 19.31 14.06
C GLY A 116 -13.61 19.67 13.16
N ASN A 117 -12.43 19.85 13.77
CA ASN A 117 -11.14 19.88 13.09
C ASN A 117 -10.71 18.46 12.72
N TRP A 118 -9.93 18.32 11.66
CA TRP A 118 -9.38 17.04 11.22
C TRP A 118 -7.97 17.16 10.63
N GLU A 119 -7.20 16.08 10.74
CA GLU A 119 -5.94 15.84 10.04
C GLU A 119 -6.02 14.47 9.35
N ILE A 120 -5.48 14.35 8.14
CA ILE A 120 -5.45 13.09 7.36
C ILE A 120 -4.07 12.96 6.69
N ASP A 121 -3.37 11.86 6.96
CA ASP A 121 -2.13 11.48 6.27
C ASP A 121 -2.39 10.24 5.39
N LEU A 122 -2.49 10.42 4.07
CA LEU A 122 -2.54 9.31 3.11
C LEU A 122 -1.14 8.75 2.85
N ARG A 123 -0.97 7.43 2.99
CA ARG A 123 0.28 6.69 2.76
C ARG A 123 0.10 5.64 1.68
N GLN A 124 1.15 5.40 0.90
CA GLN A 124 1.21 4.30 -0.05
C GLN A 124 2.44 3.43 0.25
N PRO A 125 2.35 2.51 1.24
CA PRO A 125 3.49 1.75 1.72
C PRO A 125 3.94 0.71 0.68
N ARG A 126 5.26 0.52 0.54
CA ARG A 126 5.91 -0.30 -0.50
C ARG A 126 7.18 -0.94 0.07
N ALA A 127 7.02 -2.14 0.63
CA ALA A 127 8.06 -2.95 1.25
C ALA A 127 8.70 -3.97 0.29
N THR A 128 9.82 -4.55 0.70
CA THR A 128 10.43 -5.74 0.08
C THR A 128 10.38 -6.93 1.03
N ASP A 129 10.67 -8.15 0.53
CA ASP A 129 10.76 -9.39 1.31
C ASP A 129 11.75 -9.30 2.49
N ALA A 130 12.66 -8.31 2.50
CA ALA A 130 13.63 -8.06 3.56
C ALA A 130 13.12 -7.11 4.65
N ASP A 131 12.02 -6.40 4.39
CA ASP A 131 11.36 -5.47 5.33
C ASP A 131 10.12 -6.10 5.97
N ALA A 132 9.54 -7.14 5.34
CA ALA A 132 8.33 -7.83 5.77
C ALA A 132 8.57 -8.91 6.84
N GLU A 133 7.71 -8.96 7.86
CA GLU A 133 7.73 -9.98 8.91
C GLU A 133 6.96 -11.24 8.48
N THR A 134 7.49 -12.43 8.79
CA THR A 134 6.88 -13.73 8.46
C THR A 134 5.96 -14.20 9.58
N LEU A 135 4.85 -14.84 9.21
CA LEU A 135 3.95 -15.52 10.17
C LEU A 135 4.68 -16.58 11.04
N PRO A 136 4.20 -16.85 12.27
CA PRO A 136 3.00 -16.30 12.89
C PRO A 136 3.20 -14.92 13.53
N VAL A 137 2.14 -14.11 13.56
CA VAL A 137 2.10 -12.79 14.23
C VAL A 137 0.90 -12.67 15.17
N GLU A 138 1.06 -11.87 16.22
CA GLU A 138 0.02 -11.49 17.19
C GLU A 138 -0.13 -9.97 17.19
N LEU A 139 -1.36 -9.47 17.03
CA LEU A 139 -1.73 -8.05 16.92
C LEU A 139 -2.81 -7.73 17.95
N GLU A 140 -2.74 -6.57 18.62
CA GLU A 140 -3.76 -6.09 19.56
C GLU A 140 -3.78 -4.54 19.60
N ASP A 141 -4.97 -3.94 19.68
CA ASP A 141 -5.19 -2.49 19.85
C ASP A 141 -6.59 -2.21 20.45
N GLU A 142 -6.90 -0.94 20.73
CA GLU A 142 -8.21 -0.46 21.17
C GLU A 142 -8.98 0.32 20.09
N THR A 143 -8.38 0.61 18.92
CA THR A 143 -8.98 1.38 17.81
C THR A 143 -8.79 0.74 16.42
N SER A 144 -9.46 1.30 15.39
CA SER A 144 -9.21 0.97 13.97
C SER A 144 -7.78 1.35 13.56
N THR A 145 -7.03 0.44 12.94
CA THR A 145 -5.59 0.62 12.65
C THR A 145 -5.12 -0.18 11.43
N TRP A 146 -3.82 -0.10 11.11
CA TRP A 146 -3.18 -0.94 10.11
C TRP A 146 -1.83 -1.50 10.61
N ASN A 147 -1.47 -2.69 10.14
CA ASN A 147 -0.28 -3.44 10.56
C ASN A 147 0.44 -4.08 9.35
N GLY A 148 1.76 -4.26 9.48
CA GLY A 148 2.62 -4.86 8.46
C GLY A 148 3.87 -4.01 8.20
N PRO A 149 4.61 -4.27 7.11
CA PRO A 149 4.40 -5.32 6.10
C PRO A 149 4.56 -6.74 6.65
N PHE A 150 3.70 -7.66 6.19
CA PHE A 150 3.80 -9.09 6.47
C PHE A 150 4.02 -9.88 5.17
N LEU A 151 4.79 -10.97 5.26
CA LEU A 151 5.04 -11.91 4.16
C LEU A 151 4.22 -13.19 4.37
N PHE A 152 3.22 -13.39 3.52
CA PHE A 152 2.32 -14.55 3.50
C PHE A 152 2.81 -15.59 2.48
N ASP A 153 2.71 -16.88 2.80
CA ASP A 153 3.17 -17.99 1.94
C ASP A 153 2.06 -18.94 1.46
N GLY A 154 0.79 -18.48 1.51
CA GLY A 154 -0.39 -19.15 0.94
C GLY A 154 -1.56 -19.24 1.92
N LEU A 155 -2.10 -20.45 2.06
CA LEU A 155 -3.24 -20.78 2.93
C LEU A 155 -2.82 -20.83 4.40
N GLY A 156 -3.22 -19.82 5.18
CA GLY A 156 -3.03 -19.75 6.63
C GLY A 156 -4.35 -19.72 7.43
N GLN A 157 -4.24 -19.64 8.76
CA GLN A 157 -5.35 -19.54 9.69
C GLN A 157 -5.25 -18.22 10.48
N ALA A 158 -6.38 -17.53 10.61
CA ALA A 158 -6.52 -16.36 11.50
C ALA A 158 -7.47 -16.68 12.66
N ARG A 159 -7.17 -16.15 13.85
CA ARG A 159 -8.04 -16.15 15.03
C ARG A 159 -8.23 -14.72 15.50
N GLY A 160 -9.44 -14.34 15.89
CA GLY A 160 -9.76 -12.97 16.26
C GLY A 160 -10.67 -12.86 17.49
N THR A 161 -10.50 -11.78 18.26
CA THR A 161 -11.43 -11.36 19.31
C THR A 161 -11.70 -9.86 19.23
N HIS A 162 -12.89 -9.42 19.66
CA HIS A 162 -13.31 -8.02 19.76
C HIS A 162 -14.30 -7.85 20.93
N ASP A 163 -14.19 -6.77 21.71
CA ASP A 163 -15.09 -6.41 22.82
C ASP A 163 -15.75 -5.02 22.60
N GLY A 164 -16.02 -4.66 21.34
CA GLY A 164 -16.81 -3.49 20.94
C GLY A 164 -18.29 -3.79 20.67
N ALA A 165 -19.00 -2.83 20.06
CA ALA A 165 -20.44 -2.86 19.81
C ALA A 165 -20.83 -2.63 18.33
N GLY A 166 -19.96 -1.99 17.56
CA GLY A 166 -20.04 -1.70 16.12
C GLY A 166 -19.24 -2.70 15.30
N ASN A 167 -18.51 -2.23 14.28
CA ASN A 167 -17.80 -3.09 13.35
C ASN A 167 -16.67 -3.89 14.03
N PHE A 168 -16.41 -5.09 13.53
CA PHE A 168 -15.10 -5.74 13.57
C PHE A 168 -14.81 -6.29 12.16
N ILE A 169 -14.14 -5.48 11.35
CA ILE A 169 -13.77 -5.82 9.98
C ILE A 169 -12.25 -5.94 9.91
N VAL A 170 -11.76 -7.04 9.36
CA VAL A 170 -10.32 -7.31 9.20
C VAL A 170 -10.07 -7.75 7.77
N GLU A 171 -9.21 -7.02 7.07
CA GLU A 171 -8.81 -7.31 5.69
C GLU A 171 -7.30 -7.40 5.57
N ILE A 172 -6.82 -8.25 4.65
CA ILE A 172 -5.44 -8.20 4.17
C ILE A 172 -5.44 -7.45 2.85
N LEU A 173 -4.70 -6.34 2.80
CA LEU A 173 -4.44 -5.56 1.60
C LEU A 173 -3.12 -6.04 0.96
N PRO A 174 -3.15 -6.85 -0.12
CA PRO A 174 -1.93 -7.29 -0.78
C PRO A 174 -1.22 -6.13 -1.48
N GLN A 175 0.10 -6.04 -1.30
CA GLN A 175 0.94 -5.06 -1.99
C GLN A 175 0.89 -5.24 -3.51
N GLU A 176 0.91 -6.49 -3.97
CA GLU A 176 0.70 -6.88 -5.36
C GLU A 176 -0.63 -7.62 -5.49
N GLY A 177 -1.71 -6.90 -5.82
CA GLY A 177 -3.04 -7.50 -5.93
C GLY A 177 -4.07 -6.61 -6.62
N ARG A 178 -5.33 -7.06 -6.60
CA ARG A 178 -6.49 -6.35 -7.16
C ARG A 178 -7.75 -6.43 -6.29
N PHE A 179 -7.70 -7.21 -5.22
CA PHE A 179 -8.77 -7.46 -4.27
C PHE A 179 -8.09 -7.63 -2.90
N SER A 180 -8.73 -7.15 -1.84
CA SER A 180 -8.42 -7.53 -0.47
C SER A 180 -8.80 -8.98 -0.22
N GLU A 181 -8.19 -9.59 0.80
CA GLU A 181 -8.65 -10.86 1.39
C GLU A 181 -9.40 -10.54 2.69
N LEU A 182 -10.70 -10.84 2.74
CA LEU A 182 -11.57 -10.49 3.87
C LEU A 182 -11.50 -11.60 4.94
N VAL A 183 -10.87 -11.29 6.07
CA VAL A 183 -10.66 -12.22 7.17
C VAL A 183 -11.89 -12.26 8.09
N PHE A 184 -12.31 -11.10 8.61
CA PHE A 184 -13.48 -10.97 9.48
C PHE A 184 -14.38 -9.81 9.01
N ASN A 185 -15.69 -9.96 9.19
CA ASN A 185 -16.70 -8.92 8.93
C ASN A 185 -17.89 -9.17 9.85
N GLU A 186 -17.77 -8.67 11.07
CA GLU A 186 -18.65 -8.98 12.20
C GLU A 186 -19.14 -7.68 12.86
N ILE A 187 -20.16 -7.79 13.71
CA ILE A 187 -20.72 -6.64 14.45
C ILE A 187 -20.87 -6.99 15.93
N GLY A 188 -20.22 -6.19 16.78
CA GLY A 188 -20.18 -6.33 18.24
C GLY A 188 -19.11 -7.31 18.73
N VAL A 189 -19.34 -7.85 19.92
CA VAL A 189 -18.42 -8.77 20.60
C VAL A 189 -18.21 -10.05 19.79
N PHE A 190 -16.97 -10.32 19.41
CA PHE A 190 -16.57 -11.45 18.56
C PHE A 190 -15.49 -12.32 19.22
N VAL A 191 -15.56 -13.64 18.98
CA VAL A 191 -14.48 -14.60 19.20
C VAL A 191 -14.61 -15.69 18.13
N GLY A 192 -13.60 -15.87 17.28
CA GLY A 192 -13.67 -16.86 16.20
C GLY A 192 -12.34 -17.15 15.51
N GLU A 193 -12.39 -18.07 14.54
CA GLU A 193 -11.26 -18.43 13.68
C GLU A 193 -11.73 -18.70 12.24
N THR A 194 -10.84 -18.46 11.28
CA THR A 194 -11.08 -18.56 9.83
C THR A 194 -9.78 -18.95 9.10
N THR A 195 -9.81 -19.00 7.78
CA THR A 195 -8.64 -19.17 6.90
C THR A 195 -8.55 -18.04 5.88
N PHE A 196 -7.35 -17.68 5.47
CA PHE A 196 -7.05 -16.75 4.37
C PHE A 196 -6.11 -17.46 3.36
N ASP A 197 -6.10 -17.06 2.09
CA ASP A 197 -5.19 -17.62 1.07
C ASP A 197 -4.47 -16.50 0.28
N LEU A 198 -3.24 -16.16 0.68
CA LEU A 198 -2.44 -15.09 0.08
C LEU A 198 -0.95 -15.49 0.00
N GLU A 199 -0.33 -15.28 -1.17
CA GLU A 199 1.12 -15.41 -1.40
C GLU A 199 1.71 -14.02 -1.69
N GLY A 200 2.75 -13.62 -0.94
CA GLY A 200 3.45 -12.34 -1.10
C GLY A 200 3.27 -11.36 0.05
N ILE A 201 3.62 -10.10 -0.17
CA ILE A 201 3.56 -9.04 0.86
C ILE A 201 2.13 -8.50 0.98
N GLY A 202 1.65 -8.35 2.21
CA GLY A 202 0.38 -7.69 2.51
C GLY A 202 0.41 -6.90 3.82
N TYR A 203 -0.63 -6.11 4.04
CA TYR A 203 -0.85 -5.29 5.23
C TYR A 203 -2.23 -5.60 5.80
N VAL A 204 -2.35 -5.75 7.11
CA VAL A 204 -3.62 -6.05 7.78
C VAL A 204 -4.27 -4.75 8.22
N THR A 205 -5.45 -4.44 7.71
CA THR A 205 -6.30 -3.35 8.22
C THR A 205 -7.35 -3.90 9.18
N VAL A 206 -7.68 -3.12 10.20
CA VAL A 206 -8.71 -3.42 11.19
C VAL A 206 -9.61 -2.21 11.36
N ASP A 207 -10.92 -2.39 11.21
CA ASP A 207 -11.93 -1.42 11.65
C ASP A 207 -12.67 -1.98 12.88
N ALA A 208 -12.57 -1.28 14.01
CA ALA A 208 -13.04 -1.73 15.33
C ALA A 208 -13.43 -0.56 16.24
N ASP A 209 -14.51 -0.72 17.01
CA ASP A 209 -15.00 0.28 17.99
C ASP A 209 -14.70 -0.09 19.46
N GLY A 210 -13.84 -1.08 19.69
CA GLY A 210 -13.36 -1.48 21.01
C GLY A 210 -12.14 -2.42 20.95
N PRO A 211 -11.65 -2.88 22.12
CA PRO A 211 -10.46 -3.71 22.21
C PRO A 211 -10.56 -4.98 21.37
N TRP A 212 -9.52 -5.27 20.60
CA TRP A 212 -9.43 -6.45 19.74
C TRP A 212 -8.07 -7.11 19.80
N SER A 213 -8.01 -8.38 19.40
CA SER A 213 -6.74 -9.05 19.12
C SER A 213 -6.87 -10.07 17.99
N ILE A 214 -5.79 -10.23 17.22
CA ILE A 214 -5.71 -11.13 16.06
C ILE A 214 -4.42 -11.95 16.16
N THR A 215 -4.51 -13.26 15.91
CA THR A 215 -3.36 -14.12 15.63
C THR A 215 -3.47 -14.64 14.19
N MET A 216 -2.37 -14.62 13.44
CA MET A 216 -2.29 -15.19 12.10
C MET A 216 -1.14 -16.20 12.04
N GLU A 217 -1.38 -17.40 11.51
CA GLU A 217 -0.45 -18.55 11.48
C GLU A 217 -0.53 -19.39 10.20
#